data_AF-A0A210PA39-F1
#
_entry.id   AF-A0A210PA39-F1
#
_cell.length_a   1.000
_cell.length_b   1.000
_cell.length_c   1.000
_cell.angle_alpha   90.00
_cell.angle_beta   90.00
_cell.angle_gamma   90.00
#
_symmetry.space_group_name_H-M   'P 1'
#
loop_
_entity.id
_entity.type
_entity.pdbx_description
1 polymer ?
#
loop_
_entity_poly.entity_id
_entity_poly.type
_entity_poly.pdbx_seq_one_letter_code
_entity_poly.pdbx_strand_id
1 'polypeptide(L)'
;MLIDFSEILKTFGFSNQEISNRLDISIAKVELIKSKQLYPNKALAQKIIRFSKQKVSLTPPVVADDFQFGQPIKLKRVIFSIILIIFVSLLFTGFGHQPFWVFLLVLLIGLFVTLPSCFNDYWLINRNGLKINIFSSSGTTKLAQLLHIIPITQRTIPYQDIDHINIIYRTRPRTSPFDINPDIFQLVCTLKNNQELSIDLNVSFEENLLNLVTIFTYQGVDVYDQQRILLALTKKENLFQKFNPKFS
;
A
#
# COMPACT_ATOMS: atom_id res chain seq x y z
N MET A 1 -14.37 -10.12 -4.90
CA MET A 1 -14.11 -11.23 -3.96
C MET A 1 -12.89 -11.98 -4.45
N LEU A 2 -11.85 -12.12 -3.62
CA LEU A 2 -10.60 -12.79 -3.97
C LEU A 2 -10.83 -14.31 -3.99
N ILE A 3 -10.40 -15.00 -5.05
CA ILE A 3 -10.59 -16.45 -5.19
C ILE A 3 -9.62 -17.19 -4.27
N ASP A 4 -10.11 -18.15 -3.51
CA ASP A 4 -9.29 -19.00 -2.64
C ASP A 4 -8.68 -20.19 -3.41
N PHE A 5 -7.58 -19.94 -4.11
CA PHE A 5 -6.86 -20.99 -4.84
C PHE A 5 -6.33 -22.11 -3.94
N SER A 6 -6.13 -21.86 -2.64
CA SER A 6 -5.71 -22.89 -1.69
C SER A 6 -6.77 -23.97 -1.55
N GLU A 7 -8.04 -23.57 -1.45
CA GLU A 7 -9.16 -24.49 -1.37
C GLU A 7 -9.29 -25.29 -2.68
N ILE A 8 -9.21 -24.61 -3.82
CA ILE A 8 -9.23 -25.25 -5.15
C ILE A 8 -8.15 -26.32 -5.25
N LEU A 9 -6.89 -26.01 -4.93
CA LEU A 9 -5.80 -26.98 -4.99
C LEU A 9 -5.96 -28.15 -4.00
N LYS A 10 -6.61 -27.94 -2.85
CA LYS A 10 -6.89 -29.02 -1.89
C LYS A 10 -7.95 -29.99 -2.43
N THR A 11 -8.93 -29.50 -3.18
CA THR A 11 -9.96 -30.36 -3.78
C THR A 11 -9.44 -31.29 -4.89
N PHE A 12 -8.21 -31.09 -5.37
CA PHE A 12 -7.64 -31.93 -6.43
C PHE A 12 -7.33 -33.36 -6.00
N GLY A 13 -7.11 -33.59 -4.71
CA GLY A 13 -6.69 -34.91 -4.20
C GLY A 13 -5.29 -35.36 -4.66
N PHE A 14 -4.54 -34.50 -5.37
CA PHE A 14 -3.19 -34.80 -5.87
C PHE A 14 -2.09 -34.36 -4.88
N SER A 15 -0.97 -35.06 -4.94
CA SER A 15 0.26 -34.68 -4.24
C SER A 15 0.83 -33.35 -4.76
N ASN A 16 1.67 -32.67 -3.98
CA ASN A 16 2.29 -31.41 -4.42
C ASN A 16 3.15 -31.60 -5.69
N GLN A 17 3.78 -32.77 -5.84
CA GLN A 17 4.62 -33.09 -7.00
C GLN A 17 3.79 -33.28 -8.28
N GLU A 18 2.64 -33.94 -8.18
CA GLU A 18 1.72 -34.06 -9.32
C GLU A 18 1.14 -32.71 -9.73
N ILE A 19 0.77 -31.87 -8.77
CA ILE A 19 0.27 -30.51 -9.05
C ILE A 19 1.36 -29.67 -9.71
N SER A 20 2.59 -29.73 -9.21
CA SER A 20 3.77 -29.06 -9.77
C SER A 20 3.99 -29.44 -11.23
N ASN A 21 4.02 -30.74 -11.54
CA ASN A 21 4.20 -31.25 -12.89
C ASN A 21 3.05 -30.83 -13.83
N ARG A 22 1.81 -30.85 -13.37
CA ARG A 22 0.63 -30.54 -14.20
C ARG A 22 0.46 -29.05 -14.47
N LEU A 23 0.87 -28.20 -13.54
CA LEU A 23 0.77 -26.74 -13.67
C LEU A 23 2.03 -26.10 -14.25
N ASP A 24 3.12 -26.87 -14.37
CA ASP A 24 4.44 -26.41 -14.80
C ASP A 24 4.96 -25.28 -13.90
N ILE A 25 4.94 -25.55 -12.59
CA ILE A 25 5.45 -24.64 -11.55
C ILE A 25 6.25 -25.45 -10.51
N SER A 26 7.12 -24.79 -9.76
CA SER A 26 7.88 -25.45 -8.69
C SER A 26 6.98 -25.93 -7.54
N ILE A 27 7.41 -27.00 -6.88
CA ILE A 27 6.74 -27.55 -5.68
C ILE A 27 6.61 -26.47 -4.59
N ALA A 28 7.65 -25.67 -4.38
CA ALA A 28 7.63 -24.54 -3.45
C ALA A 28 6.50 -23.54 -3.79
N LYS A 29 6.29 -23.24 -5.07
CA LYS A 29 5.20 -22.35 -5.50
C LYS A 29 3.82 -22.93 -5.20
N VAL A 30 3.64 -24.26 -5.37
CA VAL A 30 2.40 -24.97 -4.97
C VAL A 30 2.14 -24.83 -3.46
N GLU A 31 3.17 -25.00 -2.64
CA GLU A 31 3.07 -24.90 -1.18
C GLU A 31 2.69 -23.49 -0.72
N LEU A 32 3.28 -22.46 -1.33
CA LEU A 32 2.93 -21.07 -1.06
C LEU A 32 1.46 -20.78 -1.40
N ILE A 33 0.93 -21.31 -2.51
CA ILE A 33 -0.49 -21.13 -2.86
C ILE A 33 -1.39 -21.87 -1.86
N LYS A 34 -1.08 -23.15 -1.55
CA LYS A 34 -1.86 -23.97 -0.59
C LYS A 34 -1.89 -23.37 0.83
N SER A 35 -0.85 -22.63 1.19
CA SER A 35 -0.71 -21.98 2.50
C SER A 35 -1.23 -20.54 2.54
N LYS A 36 -1.85 -20.05 1.44
CA LYS A 36 -2.33 -18.67 1.28
C LYS A 36 -1.23 -17.61 1.42
N GLN A 37 0.00 -17.95 1.04
CA GLN A 37 1.17 -17.07 1.05
C GLN A 37 1.52 -16.53 -0.34
N LEU A 38 0.90 -17.07 -1.38
CA LEU A 38 1.03 -16.60 -2.76
C LEU A 38 -0.34 -16.54 -3.42
N TYR A 39 -0.66 -15.38 -3.97
CA TYR A 39 -1.80 -15.16 -4.84
C TYR A 39 -1.30 -15.17 -6.30
N PRO A 40 -1.66 -16.19 -7.08
CA PRO A 40 -1.11 -16.41 -8.41
C PRO A 40 -1.62 -15.37 -9.40
N ASN A 41 -0.75 -15.00 -10.34
CA ASN A 41 -1.11 -14.18 -11.48
C ASN A 41 -2.21 -14.83 -12.35
N LYS A 42 -2.82 -14.02 -13.21
CA LYS A 42 -3.93 -14.42 -14.08
C LYS A 42 -3.64 -15.68 -14.90
N ALA A 43 -2.44 -15.82 -15.48
CA ALA A 43 -2.13 -16.98 -16.31
C ALA A 43 -2.13 -18.28 -15.49
N LEU A 44 -1.48 -18.28 -14.32
CA LEU A 44 -1.45 -19.43 -13.43
C LEU A 44 -2.82 -19.68 -12.79
N ALA A 45 -3.53 -18.64 -12.39
CA ALA A 45 -4.91 -18.73 -11.88
C ALA A 45 -5.85 -19.40 -12.89
N GLN A 46 -5.75 -19.04 -14.18
CA GLN A 46 -6.54 -19.68 -15.24
C GLN A 46 -6.16 -21.15 -15.44
N LYS A 47 -4.86 -21.50 -15.37
CA LYS A 47 -4.43 -22.90 -15.41
C LYS A 47 -5.04 -23.71 -14.25
N ILE A 48 -4.99 -23.18 -13.04
CA ILE A 48 -5.55 -23.82 -11.84
C ILE A 48 -7.07 -24.04 -11.99
N ILE A 49 -7.80 -23.02 -12.44
CA ILE A 49 -9.26 -23.10 -12.63
C ILE A 49 -9.64 -24.11 -13.73
N ARG A 50 -8.94 -24.08 -14.87
CA ARG A 50 -9.19 -25.04 -15.96
C ARG A 50 -8.97 -26.47 -15.50
N PHE A 51 -7.92 -26.69 -14.70
CA PHE A 51 -7.60 -27.99 -14.18
C PHE A 51 -8.59 -28.46 -13.09
N SER A 52 -9.09 -27.53 -12.26
CA SER A 52 -10.05 -27.85 -11.20
C SER A 52 -11.43 -28.27 -11.69
N LYS A 53 -11.77 -27.94 -12.94
CA LYS A 53 -13.13 -28.07 -13.51
C LYS A 53 -14.22 -27.35 -12.69
N GLN A 54 -13.84 -26.47 -11.76
CA GLN A 54 -14.82 -25.68 -11.01
C GLN A 54 -15.42 -24.60 -11.90
N LYS A 55 -16.70 -24.29 -11.69
CA LYS A 55 -17.41 -23.18 -12.36
C LYS A 55 -17.03 -21.81 -11.77
N VAL A 56 -15.73 -21.56 -11.63
CA VAL A 56 -15.19 -20.26 -11.17
C VAL A 56 -14.57 -19.57 -12.37
N SER A 57 -14.79 -18.27 -12.52
CA SER A 57 -14.15 -17.47 -13.57
C SER A 57 -13.45 -16.25 -12.95
N LEU A 58 -12.35 -15.84 -13.56
CA LEU A 58 -11.68 -14.60 -13.18
C LEU A 58 -12.49 -13.43 -13.72
N THR A 59 -13.17 -12.71 -12.84
CA THR A 59 -13.85 -11.48 -13.20
C THR A 59 -12.84 -10.33 -13.26
N PRO A 60 -12.90 -9.47 -14.30
CA PRO A 60 -12.11 -8.26 -14.32
C PRO A 60 -12.52 -7.38 -13.12
N PRO A 61 -11.55 -6.92 -12.31
CA PRO A 61 -11.86 -6.00 -11.23
C PRO A 61 -12.34 -4.67 -11.81
N VAL A 62 -13.28 -4.03 -11.12
CA VAL A 62 -13.69 -2.66 -11.44
C VAL A 62 -12.58 -1.73 -10.96
N VAL A 63 -11.68 -1.37 -11.89
CA VAL A 63 -10.64 -0.37 -11.66
C VAL A 63 -11.22 0.97 -12.11
N ALA A 64 -11.50 1.86 -11.15
CA ALA A 64 -11.74 3.27 -11.47
C ALA A 64 -10.50 3.83 -12.16
N ASP A 65 -10.67 4.76 -13.11
CA ASP A 65 -9.57 5.19 -13.98
C ASP A 65 -8.39 5.82 -13.24
N ASP A 66 -8.52 6.15 -11.95
CA ASP A 66 -7.43 6.54 -11.04
C ASP A 66 -7.66 5.99 -9.62
N PHE A 67 -7.63 4.67 -9.44
CA PHE A 67 -7.69 4.09 -8.10
C PHE A 67 -6.44 4.49 -7.30
N GLN A 68 -6.60 5.45 -6.40
CA GLN A 68 -5.52 5.95 -5.57
C GLN A 68 -5.27 5.03 -4.38
N PHE A 69 -4.02 4.65 -4.21
CA PHE A 69 -3.57 3.76 -3.15
C PHE A 69 -2.36 4.34 -2.42
N GLY A 70 -2.34 4.28 -1.09
CA GLY A 70 -1.35 4.95 -0.25
C GLY A 70 -2.00 5.92 0.75
N GLN A 71 -1.30 6.98 1.14
CA GLN A 71 -1.86 8.03 1.98
C GLN A 71 -2.36 9.20 1.12
N PRO A 72 -3.60 9.17 0.60
CA PRO A 72 -4.16 10.29 -0.15
C PRO A 72 -4.22 11.52 0.74
N ILE A 73 -4.06 12.67 0.11
CA ILE A 73 -4.17 13.97 0.76
C ILE A 73 -5.58 14.09 1.35
N LYS A 74 -5.69 14.01 2.67
CA LYS A 74 -6.95 14.30 3.35
C LYS A 74 -7.03 15.81 3.53
N LEU A 75 -7.87 16.49 2.74
CA LEU A 75 -8.09 17.93 2.84
C LEU A 75 -8.41 18.37 4.28
N LYS A 76 -9.15 17.54 5.03
CA LYS A 76 -9.42 17.74 6.46
C LYS A 76 -8.15 17.83 7.31
N ARG A 77 -7.13 17.01 7.05
CA ARG A 77 -5.84 17.04 7.76
C ARG A 77 -5.10 18.34 7.46
N VAL A 78 -5.09 18.77 6.20
CA VAL A 78 -4.46 20.03 5.78
C VAL A 78 -5.14 21.22 6.45
N ILE A 79 -6.48 21.29 6.40
CA ILE A 79 -7.26 22.35 7.05
C ILE A 79 -6.99 22.38 8.57
N PHE A 80 -7.03 21.21 9.23
CA PHE A 80 -6.75 21.13 10.66
C PHE A 80 -5.33 21.62 11.00
N SER A 81 -4.33 21.20 10.21
CA SER A 81 -2.96 21.67 10.37
C SER A 81 -2.86 23.19 10.21
N ILE A 82 -3.50 23.78 9.18
CA ILE A 82 -3.53 25.24 8.98
C ILE A 82 -4.15 25.95 10.18
N ILE A 83 -5.30 25.49 10.68
CA ILE A 83 -5.97 26.08 11.84
C ILE A 83 -5.07 26.01 13.08
N LEU A 84 -4.44 24.85 13.32
CA LEU A 84 -3.52 24.66 14.44
C LEU A 84 -2.34 25.64 14.37
N ILE A 85 -1.76 25.82 13.18
CA ILE A 85 -0.62 26.73 12.98
C ILE A 85 -1.04 28.18 13.18
N ILE A 86 -2.24 28.58 12.74
CA ILE A 86 -2.77 29.92 13.01
C ILE A 86 -2.88 30.14 14.51
N PHE A 87 -3.45 29.17 15.24
CA PHE A 87 -3.59 29.26 16.69
C PHE A 87 -2.24 29.36 17.40
N VAL A 88 -1.28 28.51 17.03
CA VAL A 88 0.09 28.55 17.55
C VAL A 88 0.75 29.89 17.24
N SER A 89 0.60 30.40 16.02
CA SER A 89 1.19 31.69 15.61
C SER A 89 0.57 32.85 16.39
N LEU A 90 -0.74 32.84 16.62
CA LEU A 90 -1.41 33.82 17.47
C LEU A 90 -0.89 33.76 18.90
N LEU A 91 -0.72 32.56 19.47
CA LEU A 91 -0.21 32.39 20.83
C LEU A 91 1.23 32.93 20.97
N PHE A 92 2.13 32.61 20.03
CA PHE A 92 3.51 33.10 20.04
C PHE A 92 3.64 34.60 19.76
N THR A 93 2.65 35.21 19.11
CA THR A 93 2.64 36.66 18.82
C THR A 93 1.77 37.47 19.78
N GLY A 94 1.32 36.84 20.87
CA GLY A 94 0.53 37.48 21.91
C GLY A 94 -0.84 37.94 21.43
N PHE A 95 -1.50 37.17 20.58
CA PHE A 95 -2.88 37.41 20.09
C PHE A 95 -3.11 38.82 19.53
N GLY A 96 -2.12 39.37 18.82
CA GLY A 96 -2.22 40.70 18.19
C GLY A 96 -1.61 41.85 18.99
N HIS A 97 -0.93 41.57 20.10
CA HIS A 97 -0.14 42.58 20.83
C HIS A 97 1.15 42.99 20.07
N GLN A 98 1.64 42.14 19.17
CA GLN A 98 2.78 42.46 18.31
C GLN A 98 2.33 43.07 16.98
N PRO A 99 3.22 43.82 16.27
CA PRO A 99 2.94 44.29 14.92
C PRO A 99 2.52 43.13 14.01
N PHE A 100 1.54 43.39 13.15
CA PHE A 100 0.96 42.37 12.28
C PHE A 100 2.00 41.62 11.43
N TRP A 101 3.09 42.28 11.03
CA TRP A 101 4.17 41.63 10.27
C TRP A 101 4.83 40.48 11.04
N VAL A 102 4.88 40.55 12.38
CA VAL A 102 5.52 39.51 13.21
C VAL A 102 4.66 38.27 13.19
N PHE A 103 3.34 38.44 13.33
CA PHE A 103 2.38 37.36 13.17
C PHE A 103 2.48 36.73 11.79
N LEU A 104 2.50 37.53 10.73
CA LEU A 104 2.59 37.03 9.35
C LEU A 104 3.87 36.22 9.13
N LEU A 105 5.01 36.70 9.64
CA LEU A 105 6.29 36.01 9.53
C LEU A 105 6.27 34.65 10.24
N VAL A 106 5.79 34.61 11.49
CA VAL A 106 5.67 33.35 12.26
C VAL A 106 4.72 32.37 11.57
N LEU A 107 3.59 32.86 11.06
CA LEU A 107 2.62 32.05 10.33
C LEU A 107 3.22 31.44 9.06
N LEU A 108 3.93 32.24 8.26
CA LEU A 108 4.56 31.76 7.02
C LEU A 108 5.63 30.71 7.29
N ILE A 109 6.48 30.90 8.32
CA ILE A 109 7.48 29.92 8.73
C ILE A 109 6.80 28.64 9.20
N GLY A 110 5.76 28.75 10.04
CA GLY A 110 4.99 27.62 10.55
C GLY A 110 4.37 26.80 9.42
N LEU A 111 3.71 27.44 8.47
CA LEU A 111 3.13 26.80 7.29
C LEU A 111 4.23 26.14 6.43
N PHE A 112 5.32 26.84 6.16
CA PHE A 112 6.41 26.31 5.35
C PHE A 112 7.02 25.02 5.91
N VAL A 113 7.17 24.92 7.23
CA VAL A 113 7.73 23.74 7.89
C VAL A 113 6.73 22.59 7.96
N THR A 114 5.49 22.88 8.32
CA THR A 114 4.50 21.85 8.67
C THR A 114 3.72 21.32 7.46
N LEU A 115 3.44 22.17 6.48
CA LEU A 115 2.58 21.80 5.35
C LEU A 115 3.20 20.67 4.52
N PRO A 116 4.51 20.66 4.17
CA PRO A 116 5.15 19.54 3.47
C PRO A 116 5.03 18.18 4.18
N SER A 117 4.84 18.16 5.51
CA SER A 117 4.66 16.93 6.29
C SER A 117 3.27 16.28 6.13
N CYS A 118 2.29 17.04 5.62
CA CYS A 118 0.93 16.54 5.41
C CYS A 118 0.78 15.70 4.14
N PHE A 119 1.82 15.64 3.31
CA PHE A 119 1.79 15.03 1.99
C PHE A 119 2.77 13.88 1.92
N ASN A 120 2.32 12.76 1.40
CA ASN A 120 3.10 11.55 1.23
C ASN A 120 2.98 11.06 -0.20
N ASP A 121 3.97 10.29 -0.63
CA ASP A 121 3.93 9.62 -1.92
C ASP A 121 2.72 8.70 -2.00
N TYR A 122 2.17 8.58 -3.21
CA TYR A 122 1.02 7.72 -3.45
C TYR A 122 1.11 7.05 -4.82
N TRP A 123 0.48 5.90 -4.91
CA TRP A 123 0.34 5.14 -6.14
C TRP A 123 -1.04 5.39 -6.73
N LEU A 124 -1.09 5.55 -8.05
CA LEU A 124 -2.32 5.50 -8.83
C LEU A 124 -2.29 4.20 -9.62
N ILE A 125 -3.26 3.34 -9.36
CA ILE A 125 -3.39 2.03 -9.98
C ILE A 125 -4.43 2.16 -11.08
N ASN A 126 -3.97 2.09 -12.33
CA ASN A 126 -4.83 2.21 -13.50
C ASN A 126 -4.79 0.89 -14.28
N ARG A 127 -5.63 0.74 -15.30
CA ARG A 127 -5.66 -0.46 -16.14
C ARG A 127 -4.35 -0.72 -16.90
N ASN A 128 -3.59 0.35 -17.19
CA ASN A 128 -2.40 0.29 -18.04
C ASN A 128 -1.10 0.09 -17.25
N GLY A 129 -1.12 0.33 -15.94
CA GLY A 129 0.08 0.22 -15.11
C GLY A 129 -0.05 0.91 -13.77
N LEU A 130 1.03 0.81 -13.01
CA LEU A 130 1.23 1.49 -11.74
C LEU A 130 1.86 2.86 -11.98
N LYS A 131 1.10 3.93 -11.76
CA LYS A 131 1.62 5.30 -11.78
C LYS A 131 2.10 5.65 -10.37
N ILE A 132 3.36 6.03 -10.25
CA ILE A 132 3.98 6.43 -8.99
C ILE A 132 4.20 7.93 -9.06
N ASN A 133 3.57 8.65 -8.12
CA ASN A 133 3.80 10.08 -7.93
C ASN A 133 4.79 10.23 -6.78
N ILE A 134 6.00 10.69 -7.11
CA ILE A 134 7.09 10.85 -6.17
C ILE A 134 7.25 12.34 -5.90
N PHE A 135 7.02 12.75 -4.67
CA PHE A 135 7.34 14.10 -4.24
C PHE A 135 8.84 14.26 -4.02
N SER A 136 9.35 15.47 -4.24
CA SER A 136 10.74 15.77 -3.91
C SER A 136 10.99 15.58 -2.41
N SER A 137 12.17 15.08 -2.06
CA SER A 137 12.64 15.00 -0.68
C SER A 137 12.90 16.39 -0.07
N SER A 138 13.17 17.40 -0.89
CA SER A 138 13.37 18.78 -0.43
C SER A 138 12.04 19.46 -0.14
N GLY A 139 11.87 19.99 1.09
CA GLY A 139 10.63 20.64 1.53
C GLY A 139 10.18 21.82 0.63
N THR A 140 11.11 22.63 0.14
CA THR A 140 10.84 23.74 -0.79
C THR A 140 10.21 23.25 -2.10
N THR A 141 10.87 22.32 -2.78
CA THR A 141 10.38 21.76 -4.06
C THR A 141 9.10 20.97 -3.85
N LYS A 142 8.96 20.25 -2.71
CA LYS A 142 7.73 19.54 -2.36
C LYS A 142 6.55 20.51 -2.20
N LEU A 143 6.78 21.66 -1.56
CA LEU A 143 5.77 22.73 -1.44
C LEU A 143 5.45 23.36 -2.81
N ALA A 144 6.45 23.60 -3.65
CA ALA A 144 6.23 24.12 -5.00
C ALA A 144 5.46 23.12 -5.89
N GLN A 145 5.76 21.83 -5.78
CA GLN A 145 5.02 20.75 -6.40
C GLN A 145 3.57 20.68 -5.90
N LEU A 146 3.37 20.96 -4.61
CA LEU A 146 2.06 21.03 -4.00
C LEU A 146 1.16 22.11 -4.59
N LEU A 147 1.75 23.29 -4.77
CA LEU A 147 1.08 24.47 -5.27
C LEU A 147 0.94 24.44 -6.80
N HIS A 148 1.29 23.31 -7.42
CA HIS A 148 1.29 23.12 -8.88
C HIS A 148 2.19 24.12 -9.62
N ILE A 149 3.17 24.70 -8.92
CA ILE A 149 4.17 25.62 -9.50
C ILE A 149 5.18 24.83 -10.32
N ILE A 150 5.53 23.62 -9.85
CA ILE A 150 6.46 22.69 -10.49
C ILE A 150 5.75 21.34 -10.67
N PRO A 151 5.93 20.62 -11.79
CA PRO A 151 5.34 19.31 -11.97
C PRO A 151 5.87 18.28 -10.95
N ILE A 152 4.99 17.39 -10.50
CA ILE A 152 5.36 16.20 -9.72
C ILE A 152 6.04 15.20 -10.66
N THR A 153 7.10 14.54 -10.18
CA THR A 153 7.72 13.46 -10.94
C THR A 153 6.77 12.28 -10.99
N GLN A 154 6.29 11.95 -12.19
CA GLN A 154 5.42 10.81 -12.42
C GLN A 154 6.18 9.73 -13.16
N ARG A 155 6.15 8.51 -12.65
CA ARG A 155 6.66 7.33 -13.33
C ARG A 155 5.54 6.33 -13.53
N THR A 156 5.25 5.97 -14.78
CA THR A 156 4.31 4.88 -15.08
C THR A 156 5.11 3.60 -15.26
N ILE A 157 4.74 2.56 -14.52
CA ILE A 157 5.34 1.24 -14.58
C ILE A 157 4.31 0.27 -15.18
N PRO A 158 4.54 -0.22 -16.39
CA PRO A 158 3.75 -1.29 -16.98
C PRO A 158 3.74 -2.54 -16.09
N TYR A 159 2.59 -3.21 -15.95
CA TYR A 159 2.50 -4.45 -15.14
C TYR A 159 3.45 -5.54 -15.61
N GLN A 160 3.76 -5.58 -16.91
CA GLN A 160 4.72 -6.51 -17.50
C GLN A 160 6.17 -6.33 -17.00
N ASP A 161 6.51 -5.15 -16.46
CA ASP A 161 7.86 -4.86 -15.95
C ASP A 161 7.98 -5.18 -14.45
N ILE A 162 6.85 -5.45 -13.80
CA ILE A 162 6.77 -5.90 -12.42
C ILE A 162 7.04 -7.40 -12.40
N ASP A 163 7.98 -7.81 -11.55
CA ASP A 163 8.24 -9.23 -11.30
C ASP A 163 7.22 -9.77 -10.30
N HIS A 164 7.12 -9.15 -9.13
CA HIS A 164 6.17 -9.52 -8.08
C HIS A 164 5.91 -8.38 -7.09
N ILE A 165 4.90 -8.56 -6.26
CA ILE A 165 4.56 -7.64 -5.17
C ILE A 165 4.56 -8.40 -3.85
N ASN A 166 5.17 -7.82 -2.81
CA ASN A 166 5.16 -8.34 -1.45
C ASN A 166 4.30 -7.48 -0.54
N ILE A 167 3.48 -8.12 0.29
CA ILE A 167 2.78 -7.50 1.42
C ILE A 167 3.63 -7.73 2.66
N ILE A 168 4.08 -6.65 3.30
CA ILE A 168 5.04 -6.73 4.41
C ILE A 168 4.54 -5.91 5.60
N TYR A 169 4.55 -6.54 6.77
CA TYR A 169 4.37 -5.92 8.08
C TYR A 169 5.66 -6.06 8.90
N ARG A 170 6.27 -4.94 9.29
CA ARG A 170 7.48 -4.90 10.12
C ARG A 170 7.15 -4.27 11.47
N THR A 171 7.38 -5.02 12.53
CA THR A 171 7.27 -4.49 13.89
C THR A 171 8.42 -3.53 14.17
N ARG A 172 8.12 -2.46 14.90
CA ARG A 172 9.14 -1.52 15.37
C ARG A 172 9.46 -1.80 16.84
N PRO A 173 10.74 -1.88 17.23
CA PRO A 173 11.09 -1.95 18.64
C PRO A 173 10.64 -0.67 19.35
N ARG A 174 9.86 -0.82 20.42
CA ARG A 174 9.41 0.28 21.27
C ARG A 174 10.33 0.38 22.47
N THR A 175 11.04 1.50 22.57
CA THR A 175 12.00 1.75 23.65
C THR A 175 11.40 2.55 24.81
N SER A 176 10.17 3.08 24.64
CA SER A 176 9.50 3.93 25.62
C SER A 176 7.98 3.69 25.61
N PRO A 177 7.30 3.79 26.77
CA PRO A 177 5.83 3.78 26.83
C PRO A 177 5.20 4.97 26.10
N PHE A 178 5.97 6.01 25.78
CA PHE A 178 5.54 7.16 24.99
C PHE A 178 5.83 7.00 23.49
N ASP A 179 6.39 5.88 23.04
CA ASP A 179 6.60 5.59 21.61
C ASP A 179 5.28 5.14 20.96
N ILE A 180 4.47 6.12 20.59
CA ILE A 180 3.17 5.93 19.91
C ILE A 180 3.31 5.72 18.40
N ASN A 181 4.53 5.59 17.88
CA ASN A 181 4.71 5.42 16.45
C ASN A 181 4.15 4.06 15.99
N PRO A 182 3.43 4.05 14.85
CA PRO A 182 2.89 2.80 14.31
C PRO A 182 4.00 1.89 13.79
N ASP A 183 3.70 0.60 13.73
CA ASP A 183 4.50 -0.37 12.97
C ASP A 183 4.42 -0.07 11.47
N ILE A 184 5.39 -0.59 10.70
CA ILE A 184 5.46 -0.34 9.26
C ILE A 184 4.63 -1.42 8.56
N PHE A 185 3.59 -0.99 7.86
CA PHE A 185 2.82 -1.85 6.97
C PHE A 185 2.98 -1.29 5.56
N GLN A 186 3.46 -2.09 4.60
CA GLN A 186 3.80 -1.60 3.27
C GLN A 186 3.58 -2.65 2.17
N LEU A 187 3.36 -2.16 0.95
CA LEU A 187 3.54 -2.96 -0.26
C LEU A 187 4.92 -2.68 -0.84
N VAL A 188 5.61 -3.73 -1.28
CA VAL A 188 6.88 -3.62 -2.00
C VAL A 188 6.69 -4.21 -3.39
N CYS A 189 6.82 -3.38 -4.41
CA CYS A 189 6.81 -3.76 -5.82
C CYS A 189 8.25 -3.98 -6.27
N THR A 190 8.56 -5.21 -6.67
CA THR A 190 9.87 -5.58 -7.21
C THR A 190 9.77 -5.65 -8.72
N LEU A 191 10.58 -4.86 -9.40
CA LEU A 191 10.67 -4.86 -10.86
C LEU A 191 11.60 -5.96 -11.35
N LYS A 192 11.47 -6.36 -12.61
CA LYS A 192 12.32 -7.38 -13.26
C LYS A 192 13.81 -7.01 -13.31
N ASN A 193 14.14 -5.71 -13.18
CA ASN A 193 15.51 -5.21 -13.08
C ASN A 193 16.02 -5.16 -11.62
N ASN A 194 15.33 -5.82 -10.67
CA ASN A 194 15.61 -5.83 -9.23
C ASN A 194 15.48 -4.47 -8.52
N GLN A 195 14.87 -3.47 -9.16
CA GLN A 195 14.52 -2.23 -8.47
C GLN A 195 13.29 -2.46 -7.59
N GLU A 196 13.38 -2.04 -6.33
CA GLU A 196 12.25 -2.07 -5.39
C GLU A 196 11.60 -0.69 -5.24
N LEU A 197 10.28 -0.69 -5.15
CA LEU A 197 9.46 0.48 -4.94
C LEU A 197 8.46 0.16 -3.84
N SER A 198 8.48 0.91 -2.75
CA SER A 198 7.61 0.68 -1.59
C SER A 198 6.55 1.77 -1.43
N ILE A 199 5.44 1.39 -0.81
CA ILE A 199 4.42 2.33 -0.36
C ILE A 199 3.85 1.91 0.98
N ASP A 200 3.81 2.86 1.92
CA ASP A 200 3.23 2.65 3.23
C ASP A 200 1.69 2.58 3.16
N LEU A 201 1.17 1.56 3.83
CA LEU A 201 -0.24 1.27 4.03
C LEU A 201 -0.70 1.91 5.34
N ASN A 202 -1.83 2.62 5.30
CA ASN A 202 -2.51 3.05 6.52
C ASN A 202 -3.57 2.02 6.93
N VAL A 203 -3.86 1.92 8.23
CA VAL A 203 -4.82 0.99 8.85
C VAL A 203 -6.22 1.09 8.24
N SER A 204 -6.59 2.24 7.64
CA SER A 204 -7.89 2.40 6.97
C SER A 204 -7.98 1.73 5.58
N PHE A 205 -6.93 1.07 5.09
CA PHE A 205 -6.88 0.49 3.73
C PHE A 205 -7.10 -1.02 3.67
N GLU A 206 -7.49 -1.66 4.79
CA GLU A 206 -7.70 -3.11 4.86
C GLU A 206 -8.67 -3.65 3.79
N GLU A 207 -9.81 -2.99 3.59
CA GLU A 207 -10.79 -3.37 2.55
C GLU A 207 -10.28 -3.11 1.12
N ASN A 208 -9.47 -2.06 0.95
CA ASN A 208 -8.90 -1.68 -0.35
C ASN A 208 -7.77 -2.61 -0.78
N LEU A 209 -7.08 -3.25 0.17
CA LEU A 209 -5.96 -4.15 -0.09
C LEU A 209 -6.41 -5.41 -0.85
N LEU A 210 -7.55 -6.01 -0.47
CA LEU A 210 -8.11 -7.18 -1.16
C LEU A 210 -8.44 -6.89 -2.63
N ASN A 211 -9.03 -5.73 -2.89
CA ASN A 211 -9.32 -5.28 -4.25
C ASN A 211 -8.03 -5.07 -5.04
N LEU A 212 -7.02 -4.45 -4.43
CA LEU A 212 -5.73 -4.23 -5.06
C LEU A 212 -5.00 -5.55 -5.40
N VAL A 213 -5.04 -6.55 -4.52
CA VAL A 213 -4.47 -7.88 -4.80
C VAL A 213 -5.18 -8.51 -5.99
N THR A 214 -6.51 -8.37 -6.06
CA THR A 214 -7.30 -8.82 -7.21
C THR A 214 -6.89 -8.10 -8.50
N ILE A 215 -6.62 -6.79 -8.44
CA ILE A 215 -6.14 -6.00 -9.58
C ILE A 215 -4.78 -6.51 -10.06
N PHE A 216 -3.79 -6.61 -9.18
CA PHE A 216 -2.45 -7.03 -9.57
C PHE A 216 -2.43 -8.45 -10.13
N THR A 217 -3.10 -9.39 -9.47
CA THR A 217 -3.22 -10.77 -9.96
C THR A 217 -3.92 -10.83 -11.32
N TYR A 218 -5.01 -10.08 -11.52
CA TYR A 218 -5.68 -10.00 -12.82
C TYR A 218 -4.79 -9.40 -13.92
N GLN A 219 -3.92 -8.45 -13.57
CA GLN A 219 -2.99 -7.81 -14.50
C GLN A 219 -1.73 -8.65 -14.79
N GLY A 220 -1.65 -9.86 -14.23
CA GLY A 220 -0.55 -10.78 -14.51
C GLY A 220 0.62 -10.71 -13.53
N VAL A 221 0.45 -10.04 -12.38
CA VAL A 221 1.49 -9.90 -11.35
C VAL A 221 1.23 -10.88 -10.20
N ASP A 222 2.27 -11.60 -9.76
CA ASP A 222 2.20 -12.45 -8.57
C ASP A 222 2.25 -11.59 -7.30
N VAL A 223 1.41 -11.91 -6.31
CA VAL A 223 1.39 -11.20 -5.02
C VAL A 223 1.71 -12.17 -3.88
N TYR A 224 2.79 -11.89 -3.16
CA TYR A 224 3.28 -12.67 -2.03
C TYR A 224 2.82 -12.05 -0.71
N ASP A 225 2.29 -12.90 0.18
CA ASP A 225 1.86 -12.57 1.53
C ASP A 225 2.40 -13.64 2.50
N GLN A 226 3.73 -13.71 2.63
CA GLN A 226 4.39 -14.73 3.44
C GLN A 226 3.92 -14.73 4.90
N GLN A 227 3.57 -13.54 5.42
CA GLN A 227 3.13 -13.32 6.79
C GLN A 227 1.62 -13.57 6.99
N ARG A 228 0.88 -13.91 5.92
CA ARG A 228 -0.58 -14.14 5.95
C ARG A 228 -1.33 -12.96 6.56
N ILE A 229 -0.95 -11.75 6.16
CA ILE A 229 -1.56 -10.50 6.58
C ILE A 229 -2.98 -10.41 6.03
N LEU A 230 -3.21 -10.74 4.76
CA LEU A 230 -4.55 -10.75 4.17
C LEU A 230 -5.47 -11.72 4.88
N LEU A 231 -4.97 -12.90 5.28
CA LEU A 231 -5.75 -13.85 6.06
C LEU A 231 -6.16 -13.28 7.41
N ALA A 232 -5.24 -12.61 8.13
CA ALA A 232 -5.58 -11.92 9.38
C ALA A 232 -6.65 -10.85 9.18
N LEU A 233 -6.49 -10.01 8.15
CA LEU A 233 -7.43 -8.95 7.82
C LEU A 233 -8.83 -9.50 7.51
N THR A 234 -8.92 -10.57 6.71
CA THR A 234 -10.22 -11.21 6.41
C THR A 234 -10.90 -11.79 7.65
N LYS A 235 -10.12 -12.18 8.66
CA LYS A 235 -10.62 -12.65 9.96
C LYS A 235 -10.88 -11.52 10.96
N LYS A 236 -10.66 -10.26 10.57
CA LYS A 236 -10.72 -9.08 11.46
C LYS A 236 -9.78 -9.19 12.66
N GLU A 237 -8.66 -9.91 12.50
CA GLU A 237 -7.61 -9.98 13.51
C GLU A 237 -6.88 -8.63 13.57
N ASN A 238 -6.60 -8.14 14.77
CA ASN A 238 -5.78 -6.94 14.94
C ASN A 238 -4.33 -7.26 14.55
N LEU A 239 -3.84 -6.65 13.46
CA LEU A 239 -2.48 -6.89 12.96
C LEU A 239 -1.41 -6.55 14.01
N PHE A 240 -1.60 -5.47 14.77
CA PHE A 240 -0.66 -5.09 15.81
C PHE A 240 -0.51 -6.18 16.87
N GLN A 241 -1.63 -6.68 17.41
CA GLN A 241 -1.62 -7.77 18.40
C GLN A 241 -1.01 -9.05 17.83
N LYS A 242 -1.37 -9.42 16.60
CA LYS A 242 -0.86 -10.63 15.93
C LYS A 242 0.67 -10.63 15.82
N PHE A 243 1.25 -9.49 15.45
CA PHE A 243 2.70 -9.38 15.27
C PHE A 243 3.44 -8.94 16.54
N ASN A 244 2.73 -8.44 17.55
CA ASN A 244 3.27 -8.05 18.85
C ASN A 244 2.56 -8.79 20.00
N PRO A 245 2.72 -10.13 20.11
CA PRO A 245 1.98 -10.94 21.09
C PRO A 245 2.29 -10.59 22.56
N LYS A 246 3.38 -9.85 22.82
CA LYS A 246 3.72 -9.35 24.16
C LYS A 246 2.77 -8.25 24.64
N PHE A 247 1.95 -7.69 23.74
CA PHE A 247 0.99 -6.61 24.01
C PHE A 247 -0.46 -7.07 23.78
N SER A 248 -0.69 -8.38 23.69
CA SER A 248 -2.02 -9.00 23.59
C SER A 248 -2.65 -9.23 24.95
#